data_AF-A0A1G7QS36-F1
#
_entry.id   AF-A0A1G7QS36-F1
#
_cell.length_a   1.000
_cell.length_b   1.000
_cell.length_c   1.000
_cell.angle_alpha   90.00
_cell.angle_beta   90.00
_cell.angle_gamma   90.00
#
_symmetry.space_group_name_H-M   'P 1'
#
loop_
_entity.id
_entity.type
_entity.pdbx_description
1 polymer ?
#
loop_
_entity_poly.entity_id
_entity_poly.type
_entity_poly.pdbx_seq_one_letter_code
_entity_poly.pdbx_strand_id
1 'polypeptide(L)'
;MDPATVETRLTTVLGAWAAGSVVLGGVLAARPATRAFGRQTAGWGAVDGVIAAAGARNRRRRGPTDPARLRRVLLVNAGLDVGYLVAGAALLRGDRWRGDGAAVLVQGAFLLALDGTAAAALRPTAG
;
A
#
# COMPACT_ATOMS: atom_id res chain seq x y z
N MET A 1 14.48 2.40 15.87
CA MET A 1 14.72 3.07 14.57
C MET A 1 14.25 4.51 14.74
N ASP A 2 14.99 5.49 14.23
CA ASP A 2 14.56 6.89 14.30
C ASP A 2 13.22 7.09 13.53
N PRO A 3 12.21 7.79 14.09
CA PRO A 3 10.92 7.97 13.43
C PRO A 3 10.99 8.63 12.05
N ALA A 4 11.88 9.59 11.83
CA ALA A 4 12.03 10.23 10.52
C ALA A 4 12.58 9.24 9.48
N THR A 5 13.45 8.33 9.92
CA THR A 5 13.93 7.20 9.10
C THR A 5 12.79 6.24 8.73
N VAL A 6 11.85 5.97 9.65
CA VAL A 6 10.67 5.13 9.36
C VAL A 6 9.80 5.76 8.27
N GLU A 7 9.46 7.04 8.39
CA GLU A 7 8.65 7.76 7.39
C GLU A 7 9.35 7.84 6.02
N THR A 8 10.68 8.02 6.01
CA THR A 8 11.49 7.94 4.79
C THR A 8 11.35 6.58 4.13
N ARG A 9 11.57 5.51 4.88
CA ARG A 9 11.53 4.15 4.36
C ARG A 9 10.15 3.79 3.85
N LEU A 10 9.09 4.18 4.58
CA LEU A 10 7.70 3.99 4.19
C LEU A 10 7.43 4.57 2.79
N THR A 11 7.72 5.87 2.60
CA THR A 11 7.46 6.55 1.32
C THR A 11 8.32 6.00 0.16
N THR A 12 9.57 5.61 0.42
CA THR A 12 10.45 4.99 -0.59
C THR A 12 9.94 3.61 -1.01
N VAL A 13 9.60 2.74 -0.05
CA VAL A 13 9.13 1.38 -0.33
C VAL A 13 7.77 1.41 -1.04
N LEU A 14 6.85 2.28 -0.59
CA LEU A 14 5.57 2.48 -1.26
C LEU A 14 5.75 2.99 -2.70
N GLY A 15 6.66 3.95 -2.91
CA GLY A 15 6.97 4.46 -4.25
C GLY A 15 7.55 3.41 -5.19
N ALA A 16 8.43 2.54 -4.70
CA ALA A 16 8.99 1.44 -5.49
C ALA A 16 7.91 0.40 -5.85
N TRP A 17 7.07 0.03 -4.89
CA TRP A 17 5.93 -0.86 -5.11
C TRP A 17 4.93 -0.28 -6.12
N ALA A 18 4.61 1.01 -5.99
CA ALA A 18 3.76 1.75 -6.91
C ALA A 18 4.30 1.70 -8.35
N ALA A 19 5.57 2.04 -8.55
CA ALA A 19 6.20 2.02 -9.87
C ALA A 19 6.19 0.62 -10.48
N GLY A 20 6.56 -0.40 -9.69
CA GLY A 20 6.50 -1.80 -10.12
C GLY A 20 5.09 -2.24 -10.50
N SER A 21 4.09 -1.88 -9.69
CA SER A 21 2.69 -2.21 -9.91
C SER A 21 2.10 -1.53 -11.16
N VAL A 22 2.45 -0.27 -11.43
CA VAL A 22 2.03 0.43 -12.66
C VAL A 22 2.62 -0.26 -13.89
N VAL A 23 3.93 -0.52 -13.90
CA VAL A 23 4.61 -1.13 -15.05
C VAL A 23 4.11 -2.56 -15.28
N LEU A 24 4.19 -3.41 -14.26
CA LEU A 24 3.80 -4.82 -14.37
C LEU A 24 2.29 -4.95 -14.61
N GLY A 25 1.48 -4.15 -13.91
CA GLY A 25 0.04 -4.11 -14.10
C GLY A 25 -0.34 -3.72 -15.53
N GLY A 26 0.33 -2.71 -16.10
CA GLY A 26 0.15 -2.31 -17.50
C GLY A 26 0.48 -3.43 -18.49
N VAL A 27 1.61 -4.11 -18.29
CA VAL A 27 2.00 -5.27 -19.11
C VAL A 27 0.97 -6.40 -19.01
N LEU A 28 0.48 -6.71 -17.81
CA LEU A 28 -0.54 -7.74 -17.59
C LEU A 28 -1.92 -7.32 -18.14
N ALA A 29 -2.23 -6.03 -18.13
CA ALA A 29 -3.49 -5.49 -18.64
C ALA A 29 -3.63 -5.68 -20.17
N ALA A 30 -2.51 -5.73 -20.90
CA ALA A 30 -2.50 -5.90 -22.34
C ALA A 30 -3.02 -7.29 -22.78
N ARG A 31 -2.89 -8.32 -21.93
CA ARG A 31 -3.30 -9.70 -22.26
C ARG A 31 -4.73 -9.98 -21.78
N PRO A 32 -5.63 -10.54 -22.61
CA PRO A 32 -7.02 -10.82 -22.21
C PRO A 32 -7.14 -11.65 -20.92
N ALA A 33 -6.30 -12.70 -20.78
CA ALA A 33 -6.35 -13.60 -19.63
C ALA A 33 -6.01 -12.93 -18.28
N THR A 34 -5.17 -11.89 -18.28
CA THR A 34 -4.73 -11.19 -17.07
C THR A 34 -5.25 -9.76 -16.99
N ARG A 35 -6.17 -9.37 -17.89
CA ARG A 35 -6.56 -7.98 -18.09
C ARG A 35 -7.11 -7.31 -16.84
N ALA A 36 -8.04 -7.98 -16.15
CA ALA A 36 -8.68 -7.45 -14.95
C ALA A 36 -7.65 -7.25 -13.82
N PHE A 37 -6.86 -8.28 -13.52
CA PHE A 37 -5.79 -8.21 -12.52
C PHE A 37 -4.78 -7.10 -12.84
N GLY A 38 -4.34 -7.02 -14.10
CA GLY A 38 -3.36 -6.02 -14.54
C GLY A 38 -3.89 -4.59 -14.40
N ARG A 39 -5.12 -4.32 -14.83
CA ARG A 39 -5.74 -3.00 -14.66
C ARG A 39 -5.85 -2.61 -13.19
N GLN A 40 -6.29 -3.51 -12.32
CA GLN A 40 -6.38 -3.21 -10.90
C GLN A 40 -5.01 -2.98 -10.27
N THR A 41 -4.02 -3.79 -10.63
CA THR A 41 -2.65 -3.64 -10.15
C THR A 41 -2.06 -2.30 -10.57
N ALA A 42 -2.25 -1.88 -11.83
CA ALA A 42 -1.79 -0.59 -12.30
C ALA A 42 -2.55 0.58 -11.67
N GLY A 43 -3.88 0.45 -11.51
CA GLY A 43 -4.71 1.47 -10.89
C GLY A 43 -4.33 1.74 -9.44
N TRP A 44 -4.22 0.69 -8.61
CA TRP A 44 -3.76 0.82 -7.23
C TRP A 44 -2.32 1.34 -7.16
N GLY A 45 -1.42 0.83 -8.00
CA GLY A 45 -0.05 1.33 -8.09
C GLY A 45 0.02 2.84 -8.37
N ALA A 46 -0.87 3.38 -9.21
CA ALA A 46 -0.92 4.81 -9.47
C ALA A 46 -1.38 5.61 -8.23
N VAL A 47 -2.39 5.10 -7.51
CA VAL A 47 -2.87 5.71 -6.26
C VAL A 47 -1.76 5.72 -5.20
N ASP A 48 -1.09 4.59 -4.99
CA ASP A 48 0.03 4.46 -4.06
C ASP A 48 1.18 5.40 -4.42
N GLY A 49 1.47 5.55 -5.71
CA GLY A 49 2.48 6.48 -6.21
C GLY A 49 2.16 7.94 -5.86
N VAL A 50 0.89 8.35 -5.99
CA VAL A 50 0.44 9.69 -5.56
C VAL A 50 0.58 9.86 -4.05
N ILE A 51 0.20 8.86 -3.25
CA ILE A 51 0.33 8.88 -1.79
C ILE A 51 1.81 9.00 -1.38
N ALA A 52 2.69 8.18 -1.96
CA ALA A 52 4.13 8.21 -1.70
C ALA A 52 4.74 9.58 -2.05
N ALA A 53 4.41 10.13 -3.22
CA ALA A 53 4.88 11.44 -3.66
C ALA A 53 4.37 12.57 -2.76
N ALA A 54 3.09 12.54 -2.39
CA ALA A 54 2.49 13.52 -1.48
C ALA A 54 3.12 13.44 -0.08
N GLY A 55 3.32 12.25 0.47
CA GLY A 55 3.99 12.02 1.75
C GLY A 55 5.43 12.56 1.74
N ALA A 56 6.21 12.20 0.73
CA ALA A 56 7.59 12.69 0.57
C ALA A 56 7.64 14.21 0.41
N ARG A 57 6.73 14.81 -0.37
CA ARG A 57 6.63 16.26 -0.56
C ARG A 57 6.23 16.99 0.72
N ASN A 58 5.24 16.50 1.45
CA ASN A 58 4.77 17.11 2.68
C ASN A 58 5.87 17.10 3.74
N ARG A 59 6.59 15.99 3.88
CA ARG A 59 7.73 15.88 4.78
C ARG A 59 8.85 16.87 4.45
N ARG A 60 9.21 17.02 3.17
CA ARG A 60 10.20 18.02 2.74
C ARG A 60 9.78 19.46 3.03
N ARG A 61 8.48 19.74 3.02
CA ARG A 61 7.93 21.10 3.23
C ARG A 61 7.67 21.45 4.69
N ARG A 62 7.27 20.47 5.50
CA ARG A 62 6.74 20.67 6.86
C ARG A 62 7.55 19.96 7.95
N GLY A 63 8.59 19.21 7.57
CA GLY A 63 9.31 18.32 8.48
C GLY A 63 8.63 16.96 8.65
N PRO A 64 9.26 16.04 9.41
CA PRO A 64 8.70 14.71 9.70
C PRO A 64 7.34 14.78 10.39
N THR A 65 6.49 13.80 10.10
CA THR A 65 5.22 13.64 10.82
C THR A 65 5.50 13.23 12.26
N ASP A 66 4.73 13.80 13.21
CA ASP A 66 4.75 13.35 14.61
C ASP A 66 4.64 11.81 14.71
N PRO A 67 5.55 11.12 15.42
CA PRO A 67 5.60 9.66 15.44
C PRO A 67 4.32 9.00 15.93
N ALA A 68 3.67 9.58 16.95
CA ALA A 68 2.43 9.03 17.50
C ALA A 68 1.26 9.19 16.52
N ARG A 69 1.17 10.35 15.86
CA ARG A 69 0.20 10.60 14.79
C ARG A 69 0.42 9.67 13.60
N LEU A 70 1.66 9.52 13.13
CA LEU A 70 2.00 8.63 12.02
C LEU A 70 1.61 7.18 12.34
N ARG A 71 1.99 6.69 13.53
CA ARG A 71 1.62 5.36 13.99
C ARG A 71 0.10 5.15 14.02
N ARG A 72 -0.66 6.14 14.50
CA ARG A 72 -2.13 6.05 14.53
C ARG A 72 -2.72 5.90 13.14
N VAL A 73 -2.24 6.67 12.16
CA VAL A 73 -2.68 6.57 10.76
C VAL A 73 -2.37 5.19 10.19
N LEU A 74 -1.13 4.70 10.40
CA LEU A 74 -0.71 3.38 9.90
C LEU A 74 -1.53 2.23 10.50
N LEU A 75 -1.92 2.31 11.77
CA LEU A 75 -2.79 1.30 12.38
C LEU A 75 -4.22 1.33 11.81
N VAL A 76 -4.74 2.52 11.51
CA VAL A 76 -6.04 2.65 10.83
C VAL A 76 -5.97 2.04 9.43
N ASN A 77 -4.92 2.36 8.66
CA ASN A 77 -4.72 1.78 7.34
C ASN A 77 -4.57 0.27 7.39
N ALA A 78 -3.75 -0.27 8.30
CA ALA A 78 -3.63 -1.71 8.49
C ALA A 78 -4.99 -2.38 8.77
N GLY A 79 -5.88 -1.72 9.53
CA GLY A 79 -7.25 -2.18 9.71
C GLY A 79 -8.07 -2.17 8.41
N LEU A 80 -7.94 -1.14 7.59
CA LEU A 80 -8.57 -1.07 6.26
C LEU A 80 -8.02 -2.15 5.32
N ASP A 81 -6.72 -2.44 5.38
CA ASP A 81 -6.07 -3.48 4.56
C ASP A 81 -6.60 -4.87 4.88
N VAL A 82 -6.89 -5.17 6.15
CA VAL A 82 -7.61 -6.40 6.51
C VAL A 82 -8.99 -6.43 5.84
N GLY A 83 -9.70 -5.30 5.80
CA GLY A 83 -10.96 -5.16 5.06
C GLY A 83 -10.79 -5.43 3.56
N TYR A 84 -9.74 -4.89 2.94
CA TYR A 84 -9.40 -5.18 1.55
C TYR A 84 -9.12 -6.67 1.32
N LEU A 85 -8.39 -7.33 2.22
CA LEU A 85 -8.12 -8.76 2.11
C LEU A 85 -9.42 -9.58 2.16
N VAL A 86 -10.33 -9.25 3.08
CA VAL A 86 -11.64 -9.90 3.17
C VAL A 86 -12.45 -9.67 1.87
N ALA A 87 -12.48 -8.44 1.37
CA ALA A 87 -13.19 -8.11 0.13
C ALA A 87 -12.59 -8.84 -1.08
N GLY A 88 -11.27 -8.85 -1.22
CA GLY A 88 -10.57 -9.56 -2.29
C GLY A 88 -10.81 -11.08 -2.25
N ALA A 89 -10.79 -11.68 -1.05
CA ALA A 89 -11.13 -13.09 -0.87
C ALA A 89 -12.59 -13.39 -1.21
N ALA A 90 -13.51 -12.47 -0.92
CA ALA A 90 -14.91 -12.61 -1.34
C ALA A 90 -15.05 -12.56 -2.87
N LEU A 91 -14.36 -11.62 -3.54
CA LEU A 91 -14.36 -11.50 -5.00
C LEU A 91 -13.76 -12.73 -5.70
N LEU A 92 -12.77 -13.39 -5.09
CA LEU A 92 -12.19 -14.64 -5.63
C LEU A 92 -13.18 -15.80 -5.74
N ARG A 93 -14.27 -15.78 -4.98
CA ARG A 93 -15.30 -16.83 -5.03
C ARG A 93 -16.17 -16.75 -6.28
N GLY A 94 -16.19 -15.61 -6.97
CA GLY A 94 -16.92 -15.43 -8.21
C GLY A 94 -16.01 -15.44 -9.44
N ASP A 95 -16.46 -16.04 -10.54
CA ASP A 95 -15.67 -16.12 -11.77
C ASP A 95 -15.47 -14.76 -12.44
N ARG A 96 -16.48 -13.88 -12.35
CA ARG A 96 -16.48 -12.57 -13.01
C ARG A 96 -15.38 -11.63 -12.50
N TRP A 97 -15.11 -11.64 -11.20
CA TRP A 97 -14.24 -10.67 -10.52
C TRP A 97 -12.96 -11.28 -9.96
N ARG A 98 -12.65 -12.52 -10.38
CA ARG A 98 -11.52 -13.27 -9.84
C ARG A 98 -10.19 -12.53 -10.02
N GLY A 99 -9.98 -11.90 -11.19
CA GLY A 99 -8.79 -11.08 -11.45
C GLY A 99 -8.70 -9.85 -10.56
N ASP A 100 -9.80 -9.14 -10.36
CA ASP A 100 -9.86 -7.96 -9.48
C ASP A 100 -9.65 -8.34 -8.02
N GLY A 101 -10.29 -9.44 -7.56
CA GLY A 101 -10.11 -9.97 -6.21
C GLY A 101 -8.67 -10.40 -5.92
N ALA A 102 -8.04 -11.08 -6.87
CA ALA A 102 -6.61 -11.43 -6.76
C ALA A 102 -5.72 -10.19 -6.67
N ALA A 103 -5.99 -9.14 -7.46
CA ALA A 103 -5.22 -7.91 -7.40
C ALA A 103 -5.40 -7.21 -6.04
N VAL A 104 -6.64 -7.08 -5.56
CA VAL A 104 -6.93 -6.48 -4.23
C VAL A 104 -6.24 -7.24 -3.11
N LEU A 105 -6.19 -8.58 -3.17
CA LEU A 105 -5.46 -9.38 -2.19
C LEU A 105 -3.95 -9.10 -2.19
N VAL A 106 -3.32 -9.07 -3.37
CA VAL A 106 -1.88 -8.81 -3.49
C VAL A 106 -1.53 -7.41 -2.99
N GLN A 107 -2.29 -6.40 -3.41
CA GLN A 107 -2.08 -5.01 -3.01
C GLN A 107 -2.33 -4.83 -1.51
N GLY A 108 -3.48 -5.30 -0.99
CA GLY A 108 -3.82 -5.22 0.42
C GLY A 108 -2.84 -5.97 1.33
N ALA A 109 -2.32 -7.13 0.90
CA ALA A 109 -1.34 -7.89 1.69
C ALA A 109 -0.01 -7.14 1.82
N PHE A 110 0.44 -6.51 0.72
CA PHE A 110 1.64 -5.67 0.74
C PHE A 110 1.46 -4.46 1.66
N LEU A 111 0.35 -3.72 1.51
CA LEU A 111 0.07 -2.53 2.32
C LEU A 111 -0.06 -2.87 3.81
N LEU A 112 -0.76 -3.96 4.15
CA LEU A 112 -0.88 -4.44 5.52
C LEU A 112 0.48 -4.71 6.15
N ALA A 113 1.38 -5.37 5.42
CA ALA A 113 2.72 -5.67 5.89
C ALA A 113 3.56 -4.41 6.06
N LEU A 114 3.49 -3.48 5.10
CA LEU A 114 4.22 -2.22 5.13
C LEU A 114 3.77 -1.35 6.31
N ASP A 115 2.46 -1.13 6.45
CA ASP A 115 1.88 -0.27 7.48
C ASP A 115 2.01 -0.90 8.87
N GLY A 116 1.79 -2.21 8.98
CA GLY A 116 1.97 -2.95 10.23
C GLY A 116 3.39 -2.92 10.75
N THR A 117 4.39 -3.13 9.88
CA THR A 117 5.81 -3.09 10.28
C THR A 117 6.28 -1.67 10.60
N ALA A 118 5.82 -0.65 9.86
CA ALA A 118 6.11 0.75 10.15
C ALA A 118 5.47 1.19 11.47
N ALA A 119 4.21 0.83 11.73
CA ALA A 119 3.53 1.12 12.99
C ALA A 119 4.18 0.44 14.19
N ALA A 120 4.68 -0.79 14.02
CA ALA A 120 5.41 -1.51 15.04
C ALA A 120 6.75 -0.83 15.38
N ALA A 121 7.46 -0.32 14.37
CA ALA A 121 8.73 0.40 14.55
C ALA A 121 8.58 1.74 15.30
N LEU A 122 7.37 2.33 15.32
CA LEU A 122 7.04 3.58 15.99
C LEU A 122 6.45 3.38 17.40
N ARG A 123 6.46 2.16 17.96
CA ARG A 123 5.97 1.93 19.32
C ARG A 123 6.85 2.70 20.32
N PRO A 124 6.25 3.42 21.29
CA PRO A 124 7.00 3.97 22.41
C PRO A 124 7.71 2.83 23.15
N THR A 125 9.00 2.97 23.42
CA THR A 125 9.67 2.12 24.40
C THR A 125 9.10 2.46 25.77
N ALA A 126 8.58 1.45 26.48
CA ALA A 126 8.19 1.64 27.87
C ALA A 126 9.43 2.09 28.64
N GLY A 127 9.33 3.28 29.25
CA GLY A 127 10.32 3.80 30.19
C GLY A 127 10.15 3.17 31.56
#